data_AF-A0A7C5RC96-F1
#
_entry.id   AF-A0A7C5RC96-F1
#
_cell.length_a   1.000
_cell.length_b   1.000
_cell.length_c   1.000
_cell.angle_alpha   90.00
_cell.angle_beta   90.00
_cell.angle_gamma   90.00
#
_symmetry.space_group_name_H-M   'P 1'
#
loop_
_entity.id
_entity.type
_entity.pdbx_description
1 polymer ?
#
loop_
_entity_poly.entity_id
_entity_poly.type
_entity_poly.pdbx_seq_one_letter_code
_entity_poly.pdbx_strand_id
1 'polypeptide(L)'
;VMLSDEDVKYLRLAGEVLRDQIEDVLDLWYGWVGSNPHLVYYFGDEKTGKPIPEYLEAVRRRFGQWIRDLCERDFDRQWLDYQLEIGLRHHRSKKNKTDNVSSVPHIPMRYLVAFIVPITITIRPFLEKKGHPKDVVEKMYQAWFKAVTLSVALWCYPYSKDGDW
;
A
#
# COMPACT_ATOMS: atom_id res chain seq x y z
N VAL A 1 13.66 -9.55 -2.58
CA VAL A 1 12.44 -10.17 -1.99
C VAL A 1 12.08 -11.56 -2.56
N MET A 2 12.99 -12.28 -3.24
CA MET A 2 12.69 -13.61 -3.85
C MET A 2 11.41 -13.67 -4.70
N LEU A 3 11.12 -12.58 -5.44
CA LEU A 3 10.01 -12.50 -6.39
C LEU A 3 10.44 -13.14 -7.72
N SER A 4 9.59 -14.00 -8.27
CA SER A 4 9.83 -14.77 -9.49
C SER A 4 8.63 -14.68 -10.45
N ASP A 5 8.77 -15.22 -11.67
CA ASP A 5 7.66 -15.32 -12.62
C ASP A 5 6.50 -16.17 -12.10
N GLU A 6 6.76 -17.15 -11.22
CA GLU A 6 5.69 -17.90 -10.55
C GLU A 6 4.89 -16.98 -9.63
N ASP A 7 5.56 -16.14 -8.84
CA ASP A 7 4.90 -15.18 -7.97
C ASP A 7 4.06 -14.19 -8.77
N VAL A 8 4.55 -13.70 -9.91
CA VAL A 8 3.76 -12.80 -10.78
C VAL A 8 2.46 -13.48 -11.24
N LYS A 9 2.49 -14.77 -11.60
CA LYS A 9 1.27 -15.53 -11.96
C LYS A 9 0.28 -15.61 -10.80
N TYR A 10 0.75 -15.90 -9.58
CA TYR A 10 -0.12 -15.95 -8.40
C TYR A 10 -0.59 -14.57 -7.94
N LEU A 11 0.16 -13.51 -8.23
CA LEU A 11 -0.26 -12.13 -7.98
C LEU A 11 -1.41 -11.72 -8.91
N ARG A 12 -1.37 -12.16 -10.18
CA ARG A 12 -2.49 -11.98 -11.13
C ARG A 12 -3.74 -12.71 -10.66
N LEU A 13 -3.59 -13.96 -10.20
CA LEU A 13 -4.71 -14.72 -9.60
C LEU A 13 -5.25 -14.03 -8.32
N ALA A 14 -4.37 -13.51 -7.47
CA ALA A 14 -4.79 -12.70 -6.32
C ALA A 14 -5.61 -11.48 -6.75
N GLY A 15 -5.24 -10.82 -7.85
CA GLY A 15 -6.01 -9.74 -8.46
C GLY A 15 -7.43 -10.15 -8.85
N GLU A 16 -7.59 -11.32 -9.48
CA GLU A 16 -8.90 -11.87 -9.82
C GLU A 16 -9.74 -12.14 -8.57
N VAL A 17 -9.14 -12.73 -7.54
CA VAL A 17 -9.80 -13.03 -6.26
C VAL A 17 -10.23 -11.77 -5.54
N LEU A 18 -9.39 -10.72 -5.53
CA LEU A 18 -9.62 -9.48 -4.78
C LEU A 18 -10.51 -8.47 -5.53
N ARG A 19 -10.78 -8.66 -6.83
CA ARG A 19 -11.38 -7.65 -7.72
C ARG A 19 -12.68 -7.03 -7.20
N ASP A 20 -13.57 -7.86 -6.65
CA ASP A 20 -14.87 -7.50 -6.08
C ASP A 20 -14.83 -7.32 -4.54
N GLN A 21 -13.65 -7.39 -3.93
CA GLN A 21 -13.43 -7.29 -2.49
C GLN A 21 -12.60 -6.05 -2.08
N ILE A 22 -12.14 -5.24 -3.04
CA ILE A 22 -11.25 -4.09 -2.77
C ILE A 22 -11.86 -3.11 -1.76
N GLU A 23 -13.16 -2.82 -1.85
CA GLU A 23 -13.78 -1.92 -0.88
C GLU A 23 -13.81 -2.49 0.54
N ASP A 24 -14.08 -3.79 0.71
CA ASP A 24 -14.01 -4.44 2.02
C ASP A 24 -12.59 -4.44 2.60
N VAL A 25 -11.57 -4.63 1.74
CA VAL A 25 -10.16 -4.55 2.13
C VAL A 25 -9.82 -3.14 2.61
N LEU A 26 -10.27 -2.12 1.88
CA LEU A 26 -10.06 -0.73 2.25
C LEU A 26 -10.80 -0.37 3.55
N ASP A 27 -12.02 -0.87 3.78
CA ASP A 27 -12.76 -0.69 5.03
C ASP A 27 -11.99 -1.23 6.23
N LEU A 28 -11.44 -2.44 6.10
CA LEU A 28 -10.61 -3.04 7.14
C LEU A 28 -9.37 -2.18 7.45
N TRP A 29 -8.62 -1.77 6.42
CA TRP A 29 -7.38 -1.01 6.61
C TRP A 29 -7.63 0.39 7.16
N TYR A 30 -8.62 1.12 6.63
CA TYR A 30 -8.96 2.46 7.12
C TYR A 30 -9.61 2.41 8.49
N GLY A 31 -10.38 1.37 8.82
CA GLY A 31 -10.89 1.13 10.18
C GLY A 31 -9.75 0.94 11.19
N TRP A 32 -8.71 0.18 10.81
CA TRP A 32 -7.53 0.02 11.66
C TRP A 32 -6.73 1.32 11.78
N VAL A 33 -6.43 2.01 10.69
CA VAL A 33 -5.73 3.32 10.74
C VAL A 33 -6.50 4.33 11.59
N GLY A 34 -7.82 4.44 11.38
CA GLY A 34 -8.69 5.36 12.10
C GLY A 34 -8.83 5.07 13.59
N SER A 35 -8.72 3.81 14.01
CA SER A 35 -8.76 3.42 15.44
C SER A 35 -7.43 3.58 16.17
N ASN A 36 -6.35 3.95 15.47
CA ASN A 36 -5.03 4.15 16.04
C ASN A 36 -4.62 5.64 15.96
N PRO A 37 -4.65 6.40 17.09
CA PRO A 37 -4.38 7.84 17.08
C PRO A 37 -3.06 8.24 16.42
N HIS A 38 -2.01 7.44 16.62
CA HIS A 38 -0.67 7.70 16.06
C HIS A 38 -0.56 7.40 14.55
N LEU A 39 -1.55 6.74 13.94
CA LEU A 39 -1.58 6.43 12.51
C LEU A 39 -2.51 7.39 11.77
N VAL A 40 -3.73 7.60 12.28
CA VAL A 40 -4.67 8.59 11.70
C VAL A 40 -4.10 10.02 11.75
N TYR A 41 -3.17 10.28 12.68
CA TYR A 41 -2.38 11.51 12.75
C TYR A 41 -1.83 11.98 11.38
N TYR A 42 -1.38 11.06 10.52
CA TYR A 42 -0.80 11.43 9.22
C TYR A 42 -1.80 11.94 8.18
N PHE A 43 -3.09 11.86 8.50
CA PHE A 43 -4.21 12.43 7.76
C PHE A 43 -4.85 13.62 8.50
N GLY A 44 -4.28 14.04 9.63
CA GLY A 44 -4.75 15.16 10.43
C GLY A 44 -4.37 16.50 9.81
N ASP A 45 -5.26 17.48 9.96
CA ASP A 45 -5.00 18.89 9.67
C ASP A 45 -3.86 19.42 10.55
N GLU A 46 -2.94 20.16 9.95
CA GLU A 46 -1.69 20.57 10.62
C GLU A 46 -1.92 21.51 11.82
N LYS A 47 -3.05 22.22 11.86
CA LYS A 47 -3.37 23.19 12.91
C LYS A 47 -4.22 22.59 14.01
N THR A 48 -5.21 21.79 13.63
CA THR A 48 -6.24 21.26 14.55
C THR A 48 -5.98 19.82 14.97
N GLY A 49 -5.14 19.08 14.24
CA GLY A 49 -4.88 17.64 14.45
C GLY A 49 -6.06 16.73 14.11
N LYS A 50 -7.20 17.28 13.67
CA LYS A 50 -8.39 16.49 13.31
C LYS A 50 -8.19 15.84 11.94
N PRO A 51 -8.61 14.58 11.74
CA PRO A 51 -8.54 13.94 10.43
C PRO A 51 -9.27 14.77 9.35
N ILE A 52 -8.68 14.87 8.16
CA ILE A 52 -9.26 15.55 6.99
C ILE A 52 -10.04 14.50 6.18
N PRO A 53 -11.39 14.50 6.19
CA PRO A 53 -12.19 13.45 5.54
C PRO A 53 -11.95 13.35 4.03
N GLU A 54 -11.86 14.50 3.34
CA GLU A 54 -11.67 14.55 1.90
C GLU A 54 -10.30 13.99 1.48
N TYR A 55 -9.28 14.18 2.33
CA TYR A 55 -7.95 13.62 2.12
C TYR A 55 -7.97 12.10 2.27
N LEU A 56 -8.61 11.58 3.32
CA LEU A 56 -8.79 10.14 3.53
C LEU A 56 -9.52 9.50 2.34
N GLU A 57 -10.59 10.12 1.85
CA GLU A 57 -11.37 9.61 0.72
C GLU A 57 -10.55 9.59 -0.58
N ALA A 58 -9.80 10.65 -0.87
CA ALA A 58 -8.96 10.73 -2.06
C ALA A 58 -7.80 9.73 -2.04
N VAL A 59 -7.14 9.55 -0.89
CA VAL A 59 -6.09 8.55 -0.72
C VAL A 59 -6.69 7.14 -0.79
N ARG A 60 -7.88 6.90 -0.22
CA ARG A 60 -8.58 5.61 -0.27
C ARG A 60 -8.79 5.14 -1.71
N ARG A 61 -9.28 6.02 -2.60
CA ARG A 61 -9.45 5.71 -4.02
C ARG A 61 -8.14 5.27 -4.69
N ARG A 62 -7.06 6.01 -4.44
CA ARG A 62 -5.74 5.65 -5.00
C ARG A 62 -5.17 4.39 -4.39
N PHE A 63 -5.48 4.09 -3.13
CA PHE A 63 -5.03 2.87 -2.48
C PHE A 63 -5.74 1.64 -3.06
N GLY A 64 -7.05 1.74 -3.32
CA GLY A 64 -7.79 0.71 -4.06
C GLY A 64 -7.22 0.48 -5.46
N GLN A 65 -6.88 1.55 -6.18
CA GLN A 65 -6.20 1.44 -7.48
C GLN A 65 -4.82 0.79 -7.36
N TRP A 66 -4.05 1.10 -6.31
CA TRP A 66 -2.76 0.45 -6.06
C TRP A 66 -2.90 -1.06 -5.85
N ILE A 67 -3.95 -1.55 -5.18
CA ILE A 67 -4.20 -3.00 -5.05
C ILE A 67 -4.35 -3.64 -6.44
N ARG A 68 -5.11 -3.00 -7.34
CA ARG A 68 -5.28 -3.46 -8.73
C ARG A 68 -3.94 -3.43 -9.46
N ASP A 69 -3.23 -2.31 -9.41
CA ASP A 69 -1.97 -2.15 -10.13
C ASP A 69 -0.89 -3.12 -9.63
N LEU A 70 -0.81 -3.36 -8.32
CA LEU A 70 0.09 -4.35 -7.74
C LEU A 70 -0.18 -5.75 -8.34
N CYS A 71 -1.45 -6.11 -8.49
CA CYS A 71 -1.85 -7.42 -8.98
C CYS A 71 -1.87 -7.55 -10.50
N GLU A 72 -2.09 -6.48 -11.27
CA GLU A 72 -2.42 -6.56 -12.70
C GLU A 72 -1.39 -5.89 -13.63
N ARG A 73 -0.56 -4.96 -13.14
CA ARG A 73 0.46 -4.28 -13.97
C ARG A 73 1.73 -5.09 -14.13
N ASP A 74 2.37 -4.97 -15.29
CA ASP A 74 3.73 -5.44 -15.50
C ASP A 74 4.72 -4.57 -14.74
N PHE A 75 5.75 -5.18 -14.14
CA PHE A 75 6.75 -4.46 -13.34
C PHE A 75 7.83 -3.89 -14.25
N ASP A 76 7.38 -3.00 -15.15
CA ASP A 76 8.18 -2.35 -16.17
C ASP A 76 8.69 -0.97 -15.69
N ARG A 77 9.21 -0.17 -16.64
CA ARG A 77 9.70 1.17 -16.31
C ARG A 77 8.60 2.11 -15.83
N GLN A 78 7.41 2.03 -16.40
CA GLN A 78 6.29 2.88 -15.99
C GLN A 78 5.87 2.54 -14.56
N TRP A 79 5.84 1.26 -14.20
CA TRP A 79 5.59 0.83 -12.84
C TRP A 79 6.66 1.37 -11.87
N LEU A 80 7.95 1.26 -12.21
CA LEU A 80 9.05 1.79 -11.39
C LEU A 80 8.96 3.31 -11.17
N ASP A 81 8.68 4.07 -12.23
CA ASP A 81 8.51 5.53 -12.13
C ASP A 81 7.34 5.88 -11.19
N TYR A 82 6.28 5.07 -11.18
CA TYR A 82 5.16 5.25 -10.26
C TYR A 82 5.45 4.80 -8.82
N GLN A 83 6.31 3.79 -8.61
CA GLN A 83 6.78 3.44 -7.27
C GLN A 83 7.54 4.60 -6.63
N LEU A 84 8.41 5.27 -7.39
CA LEU A 84 9.09 6.48 -6.93
C LEU A 84 8.09 7.58 -6.57
N GLU A 85 7.08 7.81 -7.42
CA GLU A 85 6.03 8.79 -7.15
C GLU A 85 5.26 8.48 -5.86
N ILE A 86 4.95 7.22 -5.57
CA ILE A 86 4.29 6.82 -4.30
C ILE A 86 5.21 7.09 -3.11
N GLY A 87 6.50 6.74 -3.20
CA GLY A 87 7.49 7.06 -2.17
C GLY A 87 7.57 8.56 -1.89
N LEU A 88 7.60 9.38 -2.95
CA LEU A 88 7.61 10.84 -2.83
C LEU A 88 6.33 11.38 -2.17
N ARG A 89 5.17 10.76 -2.38
CA ARG A 89 3.88 11.16 -1.77
C ARG A 89 3.78 10.79 -0.28
N HIS A 90 4.54 9.83 0.19
CA HIS A 90 4.70 9.57 1.63
C HIS A 90 5.77 10.47 2.26
N HIS A 91 6.83 10.75 1.50
CA HIS A 91 7.93 11.62 1.88
C HIS A 91 7.50 13.11 1.87
N ARG A 92 8.26 13.96 2.58
CA ARG A 92 7.97 15.41 2.63
C ARG A 92 8.10 16.10 1.26
N SER A 93 8.73 15.44 0.28
CA SER A 93 8.90 15.96 -1.07
C SER A 93 7.57 16.22 -1.77
N LYS A 94 6.59 15.31 -1.64
CA LYS A 94 5.27 15.44 -2.29
C LYS A 94 4.07 15.11 -1.39
N LYS A 95 4.26 14.74 -0.12
CA LYS A 95 3.12 14.60 0.80
C LYS A 95 2.25 15.87 0.78
N ASN A 96 0.94 15.66 0.79
CA ASN A 96 -0.11 16.68 0.76
C ASN A 96 -0.31 17.42 -0.58
N LYS A 97 0.62 17.33 -1.54
CA LYS A 97 0.55 18.11 -2.80
C LYS A 97 -0.50 17.57 -3.77
N THR A 98 -0.64 16.24 -3.87
CA THR A 98 -1.56 15.60 -4.83
C THR A 98 -3.02 16.01 -4.60
N ASP A 99 -3.41 16.21 -3.35
CA ASP A 99 -4.79 16.55 -2.95
C ASP A 99 -4.91 18.01 -2.49
N ASN A 100 -3.83 18.78 -2.53
CA ASN A 100 -3.75 20.17 -2.09
C ASN A 100 -4.32 20.39 -0.67
N VAL A 101 -3.80 19.64 0.31
CA VAL A 101 -4.27 19.69 1.71
C VAL A 101 -3.20 20.23 2.68
N SER A 102 -3.63 20.76 3.82
CA SER A 102 -2.75 21.19 4.91
C SER A 102 -2.69 20.14 6.03
N SER A 103 -1.87 19.11 5.84
CA SER A 103 -1.69 18.01 6.81
C SER A 103 -0.25 17.90 7.30
N VAL A 104 0.01 17.05 8.29
CA VAL A 104 1.35 16.71 8.80
C VAL A 104 2.33 16.51 7.63
N PRO A 105 3.53 17.12 7.64
CA PRO A 105 4.36 17.23 6.44
C PRO A 105 5.09 15.94 6.03
N HIS A 106 5.15 14.93 6.90
CA HIS A 106 6.02 13.78 6.69
C HIS A 106 5.49 12.52 7.38
N ILE A 107 5.55 11.38 6.69
CA ILE A 107 5.35 10.05 7.30
C ILE A 107 6.74 9.43 7.52
N PRO A 108 7.18 9.17 8.76
CA PRO A 108 8.46 8.54 9.03
C PRO A 108 8.58 7.14 8.41
N MET A 109 9.73 6.84 7.79
CA MET A 109 10.03 5.57 7.11
C MET A 109 9.72 4.33 7.96
N ARG A 110 9.90 4.39 9.28
CA ARG A 110 9.59 3.28 10.19
C ARG A 110 8.14 2.78 10.05
N TYR A 111 7.19 3.66 9.74
CA TYR A 111 5.80 3.28 9.56
C TYR A 111 5.55 2.63 8.20
N LEU A 112 6.27 3.05 7.15
CA LEU A 112 6.22 2.38 5.84
C LEU A 112 6.70 0.93 5.99
N VAL A 113 7.86 0.73 6.62
CA VAL A 113 8.43 -0.61 6.88
C VAL A 113 7.52 -1.43 7.79
N ALA A 114 7.02 -0.85 8.88
CA ALA A 114 6.11 -1.55 9.79
C ALA A 114 4.80 -1.96 9.11
N PHE A 115 4.30 -1.17 8.15
CA PHE A 115 3.05 -1.44 7.44
C PHE A 115 3.10 -2.64 6.50
N ILE A 116 4.30 -3.16 6.17
CA ILE A 116 4.41 -4.44 5.45
C ILE A 116 3.61 -5.54 6.15
N VAL A 117 3.69 -5.58 7.49
CA VAL A 117 3.00 -6.61 8.29
C VAL A 117 1.48 -6.52 8.19
N PRO A 118 0.80 -5.42 8.62
CA PRO A 118 -0.66 -5.34 8.57
C PRO A 118 -1.20 -5.45 7.14
N ILE A 119 -0.54 -4.89 6.12
CA ILE A 119 -0.97 -5.01 4.72
C ILE A 119 -0.84 -6.44 4.18
N THR A 120 0.08 -7.23 4.73
CA THR A 120 0.25 -8.63 4.35
C THR A 120 -0.71 -9.54 5.11
N ILE A 121 -0.69 -9.53 6.45
CA ILE A 121 -1.43 -10.52 7.25
C ILE A 121 -2.94 -10.41 7.05
N THR A 122 -3.45 -9.19 6.84
CA THR A 122 -4.89 -8.93 6.74
C THR A 122 -5.48 -9.27 5.37
N ILE A 123 -4.65 -9.51 4.35
CA ILE A 123 -5.16 -9.87 3.01
C ILE A 123 -5.62 -11.33 2.94
N ARG A 124 -5.06 -12.21 3.78
CA ARG A 124 -5.29 -13.67 3.70
C ARG A 124 -6.76 -14.06 3.74
N PRO A 125 -7.61 -13.55 4.66
CA PRO A 125 -9.02 -13.90 4.67
C PRO A 125 -9.75 -13.56 3.36
N PHE A 126 -9.33 -12.51 2.65
CA PHE A 126 -9.90 -12.13 1.35
C PHE A 126 -9.45 -13.08 0.23
N LEU A 127 -8.21 -13.56 0.27
CA LEU A 127 -7.69 -14.55 -0.66
C LEU A 127 -8.38 -15.92 -0.52
N GLU A 128 -8.89 -16.23 0.68
CA GLU A 128 -9.59 -17.49 0.98
C GLU A 128 -11.06 -17.51 0.53
N LYS A 129 -11.69 -16.34 0.30
CA LYS A 129 -13.15 -16.24 0.05
C LYS A 129 -13.65 -16.91 -1.24
N LYS A 130 -12.78 -17.21 -2.20
CA LYS A 130 -13.17 -17.73 -3.53
C LYS A 130 -13.00 -19.25 -3.67
N GLY A 131 -12.73 -19.97 -2.58
CA GLY A 131 -12.73 -21.44 -2.57
C GLY A 131 -11.52 -22.09 -3.24
N HIS A 132 -10.41 -21.35 -3.44
CA HIS A 132 -9.17 -21.94 -3.94
C HIS A 132 -8.56 -22.93 -2.93
N PRO A 133 -7.82 -23.96 -3.40
CA PRO A 133 -7.05 -24.84 -2.53
C PRO A 133 -6.08 -24.08 -1.62
N LYS A 134 -5.80 -24.63 -0.42
CA LYS A 134 -4.95 -23.99 0.59
C LYS A 134 -3.54 -23.66 0.08
N ASP A 135 -2.95 -24.55 -0.72
CA ASP A 135 -1.64 -24.35 -1.34
C ASP A 135 -1.66 -23.21 -2.37
N VAL A 136 -2.75 -23.05 -3.12
CA VAL A 136 -2.95 -21.94 -4.06
C VAL A 136 -3.10 -20.62 -3.31
N VAL A 137 -3.89 -20.60 -2.23
CA VAL A 137 -4.02 -19.43 -1.35
C VAL A 137 -2.67 -19.04 -0.76
N GLU A 138 -1.88 -20.02 -0.31
CA GLU A 138 -0.54 -19.76 0.22
C GLU A 138 0.37 -19.11 -0.81
N LYS A 139 0.36 -19.58 -2.06
CA LYS A 139 1.16 -18.98 -3.12
C LYS A 139 0.72 -17.56 -3.47
N MET A 140 -0.58 -17.28 -3.50
CA MET A 140 -1.10 -15.91 -3.66
C MET A 140 -0.64 -15.00 -2.51
N TYR A 141 -0.73 -15.49 -1.28
CA TYR A 141 -0.32 -14.75 -0.09
C TYR A 141 1.19 -14.45 -0.09
N GLN A 142 2.03 -15.42 -0.45
CA GLN A 142 3.48 -15.22 -0.55
C GLN A 142 3.84 -14.24 -1.68
N ALA A 143 3.21 -14.37 -2.85
CA ALA A 143 3.38 -13.41 -3.94
C ALA A 143 3.03 -11.98 -3.50
N TRP A 144 1.88 -11.81 -2.83
CA TRP A 144 1.45 -10.53 -2.27
C TRP A 144 2.48 -9.98 -1.28
N PHE A 145 2.92 -10.80 -0.31
CA PHE A 145 3.91 -10.38 0.69
C PHE A 145 5.20 -9.89 0.04
N LYS A 146 5.72 -10.62 -0.95
CA LYS A 146 6.94 -10.25 -1.68
C LYS A 146 6.73 -8.95 -2.47
N ALA A 147 5.60 -8.79 -3.14
CA ALA A 147 5.28 -7.60 -3.94
C ALA A 147 5.09 -6.33 -3.07
N VAL A 148 4.43 -6.46 -1.92
CA VAL A 148 4.31 -5.39 -0.91
C VAL A 148 5.68 -5.02 -0.36
N THR A 149 6.50 -6.01 -0.01
CA THR A 149 7.86 -5.78 0.50
C THR A 149 8.72 -5.08 -0.56
N LEU A 150 8.64 -5.46 -1.83
CA LEU A 150 9.35 -4.80 -2.92
C LEU A 150 8.89 -3.35 -3.08
N SER A 151 7.59 -3.11 -3.08
CA SER A 151 7.02 -1.76 -3.21
C SER A 151 7.51 -0.86 -2.09
N VAL A 152 7.38 -1.29 -0.84
CA VAL A 152 7.85 -0.54 0.33
C VAL A 152 9.36 -0.34 0.30
N ALA A 153 10.12 -1.37 -0.09
CA ALA A 153 11.55 -1.25 -0.28
C ALA A 153 11.85 -0.10 -1.23
N LEU A 154 11.20 -0.02 -2.41
CA LEU A 154 11.37 1.06 -3.40
C LEU A 154 10.90 2.44 -2.91
N TRP A 155 9.85 2.50 -2.10
CA TRP A 155 9.33 3.76 -1.57
C TRP A 155 10.25 4.41 -0.53
N CYS A 156 11.21 3.65 0.01
CA CYS A 156 12.22 4.17 0.92
C CYS A 156 13.28 5.04 0.21
N TYR A 157 13.32 5.10 -1.13
CA TYR A 157 14.34 5.86 -1.89
C TYR A 157 14.48 7.31 -1.43
N PRO A 158 13.40 8.13 -1.38
CA PRO A 158 13.50 9.52 -0.94
C PRO A 158 13.80 9.69 0.56
N TYR A 159 13.89 8.61 1.33
CA TYR A 159 14.26 8.64 2.76
C TYR A 159 15.74 8.30 2.98
N SER A 160 16.38 7.63 2.03
CA SER A 160 17.81 7.32 2.09
C SER A 160 18.65 8.59 1.96
N LYS A 161 19.84 8.55 2.57
CA LYS A 161 20.86 9.57 2.29
C LYS A 161 21.43 9.34 0.89
N ASP A 162 21.95 10.40 0.29
CA ASP A 162 22.60 10.31 -1.02
C ASP A 162 23.75 9.28 -0.98
N GLY A 163 23.66 8.27 -1.85
CA GLY A 163 24.63 7.17 -1.93
C GLY A 163 24.29 5.94 -1.07
N ASP A 164 23.25 6.00 -0.24
CA ASP A 164 22.86 4.92 0.70
C ASP A 164 21.58 4.17 0.25
N TRP A 165 21.37 4.05 -1.07
CA TRP A 165 20.26 3.32 -1.68
C TRP A 165 20.74 2.17 -2.55
#